data_AF-A0A534ZF33-F1
#
_entry.id   AF-A0A534ZF33-F1
#
_cell.length_a   1.000
_cell.length_b   1.000
_cell.length_c   1.000
_cell.angle_alpha   90.00
_cell.angle_beta   90.00
_cell.angle_gamma   90.00
#
_symmetry.space_group_name_H-M   'P 1'
#
loop_
_entity.id
_entity.type
_entity.pdbx_description
1 polymer ?
#
loop_
_entity_poly.entity_id
_entity_poly.type
_entity_poly.pdbx_seq_one_letter_code
_entity_poly.pdbx_strand_id
1 'polypeptide(L)'
;MRLAIALVALAVTAHASPALAATCAVGAPGCCGADPDCDDGDPCNGAEICEVVTGTCLPGLPVDGIACNDGDACTVADTCQGGVCMGTAVVCSPSDQCHAAGTCNPATGTCSDPAQLDGTPCDDGDACTQTDACQNGSCVGANPVVCTADQCHDPGTCNPATGVCSAPTNKTNGTACNDGNACT
;
A
#
# COMPACT_ATOMS: atom_id res chain seq x y z
N MET A 1 -12.14 -83.47 64.12
CA MET A 1 -13.32 -82.93 63.41
C MET A 1 -12.99 -81.50 63.03
N ARG A 2 -12.90 -81.20 61.73
CA ARG A 2 -12.53 -79.89 61.20
C ARG A 2 -13.64 -78.88 61.50
N LEU A 3 -13.32 -77.71 62.05
CA LEU A 3 -14.18 -76.54 61.94
C LEU A 3 -13.33 -75.29 61.74
N ALA A 4 -13.38 -74.78 60.52
CA ALA A 4 -12.71 -73.56 60.09
C ALA A 4 -13.53 -72.36 60.58
N ILE A 5 -12.87 -71.39 61.21
CA ILE A 5 -13.44 -70.05 61.43
C ILE A 5 -12.63 -69.09 60.58
N ALA A 6 -13.33 -68.52 59.60
CA ALA A 6 -12.79 -67.66 58.57
C ALA A 6 -12.29 -66.33 59.17
N LEU A 7 -11.02 -65.99 58.88
CA LEU A 7 -10.55 -64.61 58.99
C LEU A 7 -11.29 -63.79 57.92
N VAL A 8 -12.17 -62.90 58.35
CA VAL A 8 -12.69 -61.83 57.50
C VAL A 8 -11.57 -60.79 57.37
N ALA A 9 -10.75 -60.93 56.33
CA ALA A 9 -9.84 -59.88 55.91
C ALA A 9 -10.69 -58.75 55.33
N LEU A 10 -10.88 -57.68 56.10
CA LEU A 10 -11.46 -56.43 55.61
C LEU A 10 -10.44 -55.79 54.67
N ALA A 11 -10.44 -56.23 53.41
CA ALA A 11 -9.71 -55.56 52.34
C ALA A 11 -10.36 -54.20 52.14
N VAL A 12 -9.74 -53.15 52.70
CA VAL A 12 -9.95 -51.79 52.21
C VAL A 12 -9.43 -51.82 50.78
N THR A 13 -10.32 -52.11 49.84
CA THR A 13 -10.09 -51.80 48.44
C THR A 13 -10.04 -50.28 48.39
N ALA A 14 -8.81 -49.75 48.42
CA ALA A 14 -8.55 -48.41 47.92
C ALA A 14 -9.08 -48.41 46.49
N HIS A 15 -10.32 -47.94 46.34
CA HIS A 15 -10.84 -47.52 45.06
C HIS A 15 -10.05 -46.26 44.73
N ALA A 16 -8.85 -46.44 44.20
CA ALA A 16 -8.28 -45.48 43.30
C ALA A 16 -9.27 -45.43 42.13
N SER A 17 -10.29 -44.58 42.28
CA SER A 17 -11.05 -44.08 41.14
C SER A 17 -9.99 -43.61 40.14
N PRO A 18 -9.95 -44.13 38.90
CA PRO A 18 -9.18 -43.49 37.85
C PRO A 18 -10.00 -42.28 37.41
N ALA A 19 -10.14 -41.31 38.31
CA ALA A 19 -10.56 -39.97 37.96
C ALA A 19 -9.26 -39.16 37.89
N LEU A 20 -9.00 -38.61 36.70
CA LEU A 20 -7.91 -37.70 36.36
C LEU A 20 -6.56 -38.36 36.07
N ALA A 21 -6.49 -39.02 34.91
CA ALA A 21 -5.36 -38.84 34.01
C ALA A 21 -5.84 -39.20 32.61
N ALA A 22 -6.73 -38.39 32.04
CA ALA A 22 -6.68 -38.20 30.60
C ALA A 22 -5.35 -37.48 30.37
N THR A 23 -4.25 -38.23 30.32
CA THR A 23 -2.97 -37.70 29.87
C THR A 23 -3.22 -37.28 28.43
N CYS A 24 -3.46 -35.99 28.22
CA CYS A 24 -3.41 -35.40 26.90
C CYS A 24 -2.04 -35.77 26.34
N ALA A 25 -2.01 -36.67 25.36
CA ALA A 25 -0.76 -37.00 24.71
C ALA A 25 -0.32 -35.73 23.98
N VAL A 26 0.85 -35.19 24.35
CA VAL A 26 1.47 -34.05 23.67
C VAL A 26 1.46 -34.33 22.16
N GLY A 27 0.80 -33.48 21.38
CA GLY A 27 0.61 -33.66 19.93
C GLY A 27 -0.74 -34.26 19.49
N ALA A 28 -1.68 -34.53 20.39
CA ALA A 28 -3.07 -34.79 20.02
C ALA A 28 -3.81 -33.46 19.72
N PRO A 29 -4.72 -33.38 18.73
CA PRO A 29 -5.46 -32.16 18.42
C PRO A 29 -6.24 -31.65 19.65
N GLY A 30 -5.98 -30.42 20.09
CA GLY A 30 -6.58 -29.81 21.28
C GLY A 30 -5.85 -30.09 22.60
N CYS A 31 -4.69 -30.76 22.56
CA CYS A 31 -3.82 -30.99 23.71
C CYS A 31 -2.56 -30.10 23.67
N CYS A 32 -2.22 -29.47 24.79
CA CYS A 32 -1.00 -28.65 24.94
C CYS A 32 -0.09 -29.15 26.08
N GLY A 33 1.21 -28.91 25.95
CA GLY A 33 2.21 -29.09 27.01
C GLY A 33 2.83 -27.77 27.50
N ALA A 34 2.75 -26.72 26.69
CA ALA A 34 3.14 -25.35 27.03
C ALA A 34 2.33 -24.33 26.21
N ASP A 35 2.37 -23.06 26.61
CA ASP A 35 1.64 -21.97 25.94
C ASP A 35 1.87 -21.90 24.41
N PRO A 36 3.10 -22.09 23.87
CA PRO A 36 3.33 -22.05 22.42
C PRO A 36 2.65 -23.17 21.62
N ASP A 37 2.19 -24.25 22.27
CA ASP A 37 1.43 -25.30 21.59
C ASP A 37 -0.01 -24.86 21.27
N CYS A 38 -0.47 -23.78 21.91
CA CYS A 38 -1.82 -23.24 21.78
C CYS A 38 -1.92 -22.04 20.82
N ASP A 39 -0.78 -21.53 20.34
CA ASP A 39 -0.72 -20.38 19.44
C ASP A 39 -1.46 -20.68 18.13
N ASP A 40 -2.57 -19.97 17.90
CA ASP A 40 -3.36 -20.09 16.69
C ASP A 40 -2.93 -19.13 15.57
N GLY A 41 -1.93 -18.29 15.85
CA GLY A 41 -1.37 -17.29 14.95
C GLY A 41 -2.21 -16.02 14.81
N ASP A 42 -3.29 -15.84 15.58
CA ASP A 42 -4.09 -14.62 15.63
C ASP A 42 -3.63 -13.70 16.79
N PRO A 43 -2.79 -12.67 16.52
CA PRO A 43 -2.35 -11.77 17.57
C PRO A 43 -3.48 -10.95 18.21
N CYS A 44 -4.67 -10.88 17.60
CA CYS A 44 -5.76 -10.01 18.04
C CYS A 44 -6.72 -10.66 19.04
N ASN A 45 -6.70 -11.99 19.18
CA ASN A 45 -7.42 -12.67 20.26
C ASN A 45 -6.55 -12.85 21.52
N GLY A 46 -5.24 -12.54 21.42
CA GLY A 46 -4.26 -12.54 22.51
C GLY A 46 -3.62 -13.91 22.72
N ALA A 47 -2.46 -13.94 23.38
CA ALA A 47 -1.73 -15.19 23.60
C ALA A 47 -2.54 -16.22 24.41
N GLU A 48 -2.69 -17.42 23.86
CA GLU A 48 -3.32 -18.54 24.53
C GLU A 48 -2.45 -19.07 25.67
N ILE A 49 -3.12 -19.61 26.67
CA ILE A 49 -2.46 -20.20 27.84
C ILE A 49 -2.74 -21.70 27.85
N CYS A 50 -1.70 -22.49 28.03
CA CYS A 50 -1.84 -23.91 28.25
C CYS A 50 -2.13 -24.20 29.71
N GLU A 51 -3.31 -24.76 30.00
CA GLU A 51 -3.58 -25.37 31.30
C GLU A 51 -2.88 -26.72 31.38
N VAL A 52 -1.60 -26.74 31.77
CA VAL A 52 -0.73 -27.93 31.74
C VAL A 52 -1.22 -29.13 32.57
N VAL A 53 -2.15 -28.91 33.51
CA VAL A 53 -2.72 -29.98 34.34
C VAL A 53 -3.78 -30.78 33.58
N THR A 54 -4.61 -30.10 32.80
CA THR A 54 -5.68 -30.69 31.98
C THR A 54 -5.22 -30.93 30.54
N GLY A 55 -4.16 -30.25 30.12
CA GLY A 55 -3.64 -30.24 28.76
C GLY A 55 -4.51 -29.43 27.80
N THR A 56 -5.35 -28.50 28.27
CA THR A 56 -6.27 -27.74 27.42
C THR A 56 -5.78 -26.32 27.15
N CYS A 57 -5.98 -25.84 25.92
CA CYS A 57 -5.74 -24.45 25.56
C CYS A 57 -6.88 -23.55 26.04
N LEU A 58 -6.53 -22.50 26.76
CA LEU A 58 -7.44 -21.43 27.15
C LEU A 58 -7.26 -20.25 26.19
N PRO A 59 -8.37 -19.62 25.74
CA PRO A 59 -8.29 -18.48 24.83
C PRO A 59 -7.59 -17.30 25.49
N GLY A 60 -6.88 -16.52 24.68
CA GLY A 60 -6.26 -15.27 25.11
C GLY A 60 -7.25 -14.16 25.43
N LEU A 61 -6.70 -13.01 25.80
CA LEU A 61 -7.44 -11.77 25.98
C LEU A 61 -7.08 -10.78 24.86
N PRO A 62 -8.04 -10.30 24.07
CA PRO A 62 -7.81 -9.27 23.06
C PRO A 62 -7.21 -8.00 23.67
N VAL A 63 -6.16 -7.47 23.05
CA VAL A 63 -5.52 -6.21 23.44
C VAL A 63 -5.44 -5.29 22.22
N ASP A 64 -6.02 -4.10 22.33
CA ASP A 64 -5.96 -3.11 21.27
C ASP A 64 -4.55 -2.53 21.10
N GLY A 65 -4.20 -2.17 19.86
CA GLY A 65 -2.93 -1.52 19.52
C GLY A 65 -1.74 -2.47 19.36
N ILE A 66 -1.95 -3.78 19.52
CA ILE A 66 -0.94 -4.79 19.15
C ILE A 66 -0.78 -4.83 17.63
N ALA A 67 0.46 -4.88 17.15
CA ALA A 67 0.74 -5.01 15.73
C ALA A 67 0.25 -6.37 15.20
N CYS A 68 -0.38 -6.34 14.04
CA CYS A 68 -0.90 -7.54 13.37
C CYS A 68 -0.71 -7.39 11.85
N ASN A 69 -1.26 -8.32 11.07
CA ASN A 69 -1.34 -8.20 9.62
C ASN A 69 -2.74 -8.67 9.18
N ASP A 70 -3.50 -7.81 8.52
CA ASP A 70 -4.88 -8.13 8.08
C ASP A 70 -4.91 -8.84 6.71
N GLY A 71 -3.74 -9.07 6.12
CA GLY A 71 -3.56 -9.69 4.81
C GLY A 71 -3.81 -8.76 3.63
N ASP A 72 -4.19 -7.50 3.86
CA ASP A 72 -4.40 -6.49 2.82
C ASP A 72 -3.15 -5.61 2.68
N ALA A 73 -2.43 -5.74 1.58
CA ALA A 73 -1.27 -4.89 1.32
C ALA A 73 -1.64 -3.42 1.05
N CYS A 74 -2.94 -3.09 0.94
CA CYS A 74 -3.48 -1.74 0.86
C CYS A 74 -3.85 -1.14 2.21
N THR A 75 -3.52 -1.79 3.31
CA THR A 75 -3.51 -1.21 4.64
C THR A 75 -2.07 -1.15 5.15
N VAL A 76 -1.79 -0.17 6.02
CA VAL A 76 -0.50 -0.01 6.68
C VAL A 76 -0.70 0.24 8.17
N ALA A 77 0.34 -0.09 8.94
CA ALA A 77 0.33 0.06 10.40
C ALA A 77 -0.85 -0.68 11.04
N ASP A 78 -1.06 -1.93 10.61
CA ASP A 78 -2.17 -2.75 11.07
C ASP A 78 -2.05 -3.02 12.56
N THR A 79 -3.14 -2.78 13.26
CA THR A 79 -3.24 -2.98 14.70
C THR A 79 -4.55 -3.65 15.06
N CYS A 80 -4.51 -4.43 16.13
CA CYS A 80 -5.70 -5.03 16.68
C CYS A 80 -6.62 -3.93 17.24
N GLN A 81 -7.89 -3.96 16.84
CA GLN A 81 -8.93 -3.11 17.40
C GLN A 81 -10.19 -3.94 17.60
N GLY A 82 -10.60 -4.14 18.85
CA GLY A 82 -11.79 -4.93 19.18
C GLY A 82 -11.70 -6.39 18.73
N GLY A 83 -10.48 -6.97 18.74
CA GLY A 83 -10.23 -8.34 18.32
C GLY A 83 -10.14 -8.56 16.81
N VAL A 84 -10.10 -7.49 16.01
CA VAL A 84 -9.92 -7.55 14.55
C VAL A 84 -8.63 -6.84 14.18
N CYS A 85 -7.85 -7.43 13.27
CA CYS A 85 -6.72 -6.74 12.69
C CYS A 85 -7.19 -5.73 11.64
N MET A 86 -6.85 -4.46 11.82
CA MET A 86 -7.23 -3.38 10.90
C MET A 86 -6.06 -2.40 10.72
N GLY A 87 -5.80 -1.98 9.50
CA GLY A 87 -4.83 -0.92 9.21
C GLY A 87 -5.39 0.34 8.60
N THR A 88 -4.49 1.28 8.31
CA THR A 88 -4.80 2.55 7.65
C THR A 88 -4.72 2.36 6.14
N ALA A 89 -5.77 2.73 5.40
CA ALA A 89 -5.81 2.57 3.95
C ALA A 89 -4.71 3.36 3.22
N VAL A 90 -4.04 2.71 2.28
CA VAL A 90 -3.11 3.31 1.33
C VAL A 90 -3.88 4.24 0.39
N VAL A 91 -3.41 5.48 0.28
CA VAL A 91 -3.97 6.49 -0.63
C VAL A 91 -3.13 6.55 -1.90
N CYS A 92 -3.72 6.20 -3.04
CA CYS A 92 -3.09 6.30 -4.35
C CYS A 92 -3.40 7.64 -5.01
N SER A 93 -2.61 8.66 -4.71
CA SER A 93 -2.73 9.97 -5.35
C SER A 93 -2.30 9.93 -6.83
N PRO A 94 -2.83 10.84 -7.67
CA PRO A 94 -2.30 11.05 -9.03
C PRO A 94 -0.79 11.30 -9.01
N SER A 95 -0.05 10.71 -9.95
CA SER A 95 1.40 10.92 -10.09
C SER A 95 1.73 12.31 -10.65
N ASP A 96 0.91 12.81 -11.57
CA ASP A 96 1.00 14.15 -12.16
C ASP A 96 -0.38 14.66 -12.65
N GLN A 97 -0.39 15.77 -13.39
CA GLN A 97 -1.61 16.39 -13.94
C GLN A 97 -2.32 15.51 -14.99
N CYS A 98 -1.61 14.59 -15.62
CA CYS A 98 -2.09 13.71 -16.68
C CYS A 98 -2.36 12.28 -16.23
N HIS A 99 -2.31 12.03 -14.92
CA HIS A 99 -2.78 10.78 -14.32
C HIS A 99 -3.92 11.06 -13.33
N ALA A 100 -4.77 10.06 -13.11
CA ALA A 100 -5.82 10.11 -12.11
C ALA A 100 -5.39 9.36 -10.85
N ALA A 101 -6.16 9.52 -9.76
CA ALA A 101 -5.94 8.75 -8.55
C ALA A 101 -6.06 7.26 -8.88
N GLY A 102 -5.07 6.49 -8.43
CA GLY A 102 -5.02 5.05 -8.63
C GLY A 102 -5.93 4.28 -7.68
N THR A 103 -5.95 2.97 -7.87
CA THR A 103 -6.49 2.00 -6.92
C THR A 103 -5.34 1.13 -6.44
N CYS A 104 -5.28 0.89 -5.13
CA CYS A 104 -4.29 -0.01 -4.57
C CYS A 104 -4.70 -1.49 -4.82
N ASN A 105 -3.73 -2.33 -5.19
CA ASN A 105 -3.93 -3.77 -5.32
C ASN A 105 -3.72 -4.47 -3.96
N PRO A 106 -4.74 -5.11 -3.37
CA PRO A 106 -4.66 -5.68 -2.00
C PRO A 106 -3.66 -6.83 -1.87
N ALA A 107 -3.25 -7.47 -2.97
CA ALA A 107 -2.26 -8.54 -2.92
C ALA A 107 -0.81 -8.03 -2.93
N THR A 108 -0.57 -6.82 -3.44
CA THR A 108 0.80 -6.32 -3.70
C THR A 108 1.09 -4.96 -3.09
N GLY A 109 0.07 -4.21 -2.65
CA GLY A 109 0.17 -2.84 -2.14
C GLY A 109 0.51 -1.81 -3.21
N THR A 110 0.54 -2.21 -4.48
CA THR A 110 0.91 -1.34 -5.59
C THR A 110 -0.28 -0.52 -6.04
N CYS A 111 -0.13 0.79 -6.11
CA CYS A 111 -1.08 1.68 -6.74
C CYS A 111 -1.04 1.54 -8.26
N SER A 112 -2.21 1.48 -8.90
CA SER A 112 -2.30 1.73 -10.35
C SER A 112 -2.02 3.21 -10.66
N ASP A 113 -1.67 3.49 -11.91
CA ASP A 113 -1.42 4.86 -12.39
C ASP A 113 -2.18 5.11 -13.72
N PRO A 114 -3.51 5.28 -13.66
CA PRO A 114 -4.31 5.45 -14.86
C PRO A 114 -4.10 6.83 -15.48
N ALA A 115 -3.74 6.87 -16.76
CA ALA A 115 -3.69 8.10 -17.53
C ALA A 115 -5.08 8.77 -17.58
N GLN A 116 -5.12 10.09 -17.50
CA GLN A 116 -6.31 10.88 -17.79
C GLN A 116 -6.65 10.82 -19.29
N LEU A 117 -7.86 11.26 -19.63
CA LEU A 117 -8.31 11.32 -21.02
C LEU A 117 -7.44 12.29 -21.83
N ASP A 118 -7.15 11.93 -23.08
CA ASP A 118 -6.51 12.84 -24.03
C ASP A 118 -7.30 14.14 -24.16
N GLY A 119 -6.60 15.27 -24.13
CA GLY A 119 -7.21 16.60 -24.16
C GLY A 119 -7.49 17.20 -22.78
N THR A 120 -7.25 16.47 -21.68
CA THR A 120 -7.37 17.04 -20.34
C THR A 120 -6.35 18.17 -20.15
N PRO A 121 -6.73 19.37 -19.68
CA PRO A 121 -5.80 20.47 -19.49
C PRO A 121 -4.68 20.12 -18.52
N CYS A 122 -3.46 20.50 -18.87
CA CYS A 122 -2.29 20.39 -18.02
C CYS A 122 -1.37 21.60 -18.30
N ASP A 123 -0.17 21.60 -17.74
CA ASP A 123 0.89 22.58 -18.00
C ASP A 123 2.19 21.81 -18.23
N ASP A 124 2.79 21.95 -19.41
CA ASP A 124 4.02 21.23 -19.78
C ASP A 124 5.29 21.98 -19.35
N GLY A 125 5.14 23.18 -18.78
CA GLY A 125 6.22 24.04 -18.31
C GLY A 125 6.91 24.86 -19.40
N ASP A 126 6.47 24.78 -20.67
CA ASP A 126 6.99 25.58 -21.77
C ASP A 126 6.07 26.79 -22.04
N ALA A 127 6.47 27.98 -21.59
CA ALA A 127 5.72 29.20 -21.88
C ALA A 127 5.68 29.59 -23.37
N CYS A 128 6.39 28.89 -24.25
CA CYS A 128 6.28 29.01 -25.69
C CYS A 128 5.18 28.15 -26.30
N THR A 129 4.46 27.31 -25.55
CA THR A 129 3.21 26.68 -25.97
C THR A 129 2.03 27.50 -25.44
N GLN A 130 0.95 27.56 -26.22
CA GLN A 130 -0.22 28.39 -25.88
C GLN A 130 -1.38 27.55 -25.33
N THR A 131 -1.32 26.24 -25.51
CA THR A 131 -2.34 25.29 -25.05
C THR A 131 -1.66 23.98 -24.73
N ASP A 132 -1.86 23.46 -23.52
CA ASP A 132 -1.26 22.19 -23.13
C ASP A 132 -2.36 21.21 -22.73
N ALA A 133 -2.18 19.98 -23.15
CA ALA A 133 -3.14 18.93 -22.88
C ALA A 133 -2.44 17.57 -22.75
N CYS A 134 -3.05 16.71 -21.94
CA CYS A 134 -2.60 15.34 -21.81
C CYS A 134 -2.76 14.60 -23.14
N GLN A 135 -1.72 13.89 -23.54
CA GLN A 135 -1.75 12.91 -24.62
C GLN A 135 -1.03 11.65 -24.15
N ASN A 136 -1.76 10.54 -24.09
CA ASN A 136 -1.26 9.24 -23.68
C ASN A 136 -0.45 9.30 -22.36
N GLY A 137 -1.01 9.99 -21.35
CA GLY A 137 -0.43 10.15 -20.01
C GLY A 137 0.70 11.18 -19.90
N SER A 138 1.08 11.87 -20.97
CA SER A 138 2.08 12.96 -20.92
C SER A 138 1.43 14.31 -21.17
N CYS A 139 1.85 15.34 -20.45
CA CYS A 139 1.45 16.70 -20.77
C CYS A 139 2.20 17.19 -22.01
N VAL A 140 1.48 17.58 -23.06
CA VAL A 140 2.05 18.03 -24.33
C VAL A 140 1.50 19.42 -24.66
N GLY A 141 2.40 20.39 -24.79
CA GLY A 141 2.07 21.70 -25.29
C GLY A 141 1.96 21.77 -26.81
N ALA A 142 1.07 22.65 -27.24
CA ALA A 142 0.73 22.89 -28.64
C ALA A 142 0.57 24.38 -28.92
N ASN A 143 0.40 24.71 -30.20
CA ASN A 143 0.24 26.08 -30.68
C ASN A 143 1.43 26.98 -30.27
N PRO A 144 2.63 26.74 -30.84
CA PRO A 144 3.84 27.44 -30.41
C PRO A 144 3.78 28.94 -30.69
N VAL A 145 4.38 29.73 -29.80
CA VAL A 145 4.57 31.18 -29.96
C VAL A 145 5.42 31.43 -31.21
N VAL A 146 4.88 32.21 -32.14
CA VAL A 146 5.57 32.58 -33.38
C VAL A 146 6.25 33.92 -33.23
N CYS A 147 7.58 33.91 -33.21
CA CYS A 147 8.38 35.13 -33.27
C CYS A 147 8.50 35.61 -34.72
N THR A 148 8.00 36.81 -35.00
CA THR A 148 7.92 37.33 -36.38
C THR A 148 9.26 37.84 -36.89
N ALA A 149 9.50 37.63 -38.19
CA ALA A 149 10.58 38.22 -38.96
C ALA A 149 10.08 39.41 -39.77
N ASP A 150 11.00 40.22 -40.30
CA ASP A 150 10.68 41.23 -41.32
C ASP A 150 11.59 41.09 -42.56
N GLN A 151 11.58 42.08 -43.46
CA GLN A 151 12.41 42.01 -44.66
C GLN A 151 13.91 42.03 -44.36
N CYS A 152 14.35 42.74 -43.33
CA CYS A 152 15.78 42.91 -43.00
C CYS A 152 16.24 42.03 -41.83
N HIS A 153 15.32 41.48 -41.04
CA HIS A 153 15.64 40.70 -39.85
C HIS A 153 15.07 39.27 -39.91
N ASP A 154 15.85 38.31 -39.41
CA ASP A 154 15.45 36.95 -39.09
C ASP A 154 14.60 36.93 -37.80
N PRO A 155 13.69 35.95 -37.65
CA PRO A 155 12.81 35.89 -36.49
C PRO A 155 13.61 35.65 -35.20
N GLY A 156 13.11 36.21 -34.09
CA GLY A 156 13.61 35.86 -32.76
C GLY A 156 13.33 34.39 -32.39
N THR A 157 13.89 33.93 -31.28
CA THR A 157 13.56 32.63 -30.67
C THR A 157 12.72 32.88 -29.42
N CYS A 158 11.69 32.07 -29.20
CA CYS A 158 10.89 32.15 -27.99
C CYS A 158 11.67 31.56 -26.80
N ASN A 159 11.63 32.23 -25.65
CA ASN A 159 12.22 31.74 -24.41
C ASN A 159 11.20 30.85 -23.66
N PRO A 160 11.48 29.54 -23.46
CA PRO A 160 10.52 28.60 -22.86
C PRO A 160 10.19 28.92 -21.39
N ALA A 161 11.03 29.67 -20.69
CA ALA A 161 10.74 30.05 -19.31
C ALA A 161 9.81 31.28 -19.21
N THR A 162 9.71 32.09 -20.26
CA THR A 162 9.00 33.39 -20.18
C THR A 162 7.97 33.60 -21.29
N GLY A 163 7.97 32.79 -22.35
CA GLY A 163 7.12 32.97 -23.53
C GLY A 163 7.48 34.21 -24.36
N VAL A 164 8.63 34.85 -24.07
CA VAL A 164 9.04 36.11 -24.71
C VAL A 164 9.98 35.81 -25.87
N CYS A 165 9.70 36.41 -27.03
CA CYS A 165 10.60 36.38 -28.17
C CYS A 165 11.85 37.21 -27.92
N SER A 166 13.01 36.65 -28.25
CA SER A 166 14.25 37.43 -28.35
C SER A 166 14.13 38.52 -29.41
N ALA A 167 15.01 39.52 -29.33
CA ALA A 167 15.12 40.50 -30.41
C ALA A 167 15.44 39.79 -31.75
N PRO A 168 14.85 40.24 -32.87
CA PRO A 168 15.16 39.71 -34.18
C PRO A 168 16.60 40.08 -34.58
N THR A 169 17.25 39.25 -35.38
CA THR A 169 18.66 39.43 -35.80
C THR A 169 18.75 39.87 -37.24
N ASN A 170 19.74 40.70 -37.60
CA ASN A 170 19.93 41.10 -39.00
C ASN A 170 20.17 39.88 -39.89
N LYS A 171 19.57 39.88 -41.08
CA LYS A 171 19.89 38.90 -42.12
C LYS A 171 21.35 39.03 -42.57
N THR A 172 21.86 37.96 -43.18
CA THR A 172 23.22 37.92 -43.71
C THR A 172 23.50 39.11 -44.62
N ASN A 173 24.67 39.72 -44.49
CA ASN A 173 25.08 40.85 -45.33
C ASN A 173 25.00 40.50 -46.83
N GLY A 174 24.45 41.41 -47.63
CA GLY A 174 24.14 41.18 -49.05
C GLY A 174 22.75 40.59 -49.32
N THR A 175 21.96 40.29 -48.29
CA THR A 175 20.52 40.00 -48.45
C THR A 175 19.79 41.30 -48.81
N ALA A 176 19.10 41.31 -49.95
CA ALA A 176 18.29 42.46 -50.32
C ALA A 176 17.10 42.61 -49.36
N CYS A 177 16.95 43.79 -48.78
CA CYS A 177 15.76 44.19 -48.05
C CYS A 177 15.44 45.66 -48.35
N ASN A 178 14.16 46.03 -48.30
CA ASN A 178 13.70 47.40 -48.57
C ASN A 178 13.38 48.08 -47.23
N ASP A 179 13.91 49.28 -47.01
CA ASP A 179 13.70 50.10 -45.81
C ASP A 179 12.38 50.91 -45.84
N GLY A 180 11.55 50.66 -46.84
CA GLY A 180 10.30 51.37 -47.11
C GLY A 180 10.49 52.74 -47.74
N ASN A 181 11.72 53.16 -48.02
CA ASN A 181 12.02 54.47 -48.60
C ASN A 181 12.25 54.34 -50.11
N ALA A 182 11.38 54.98 -50.89
CA ALA A 182 11.47 54.95 -52.36
C ALA A 182 12.67 55.73 -52.93
N CYS A 183 13.44 56.41 -52.08
CA CYS A 183 14.57 57.25 -52.46
C CYS A 183 15.94 56.70 -52.04
N THR A 184 16.00 55.50 -51.44
CA THR A 184 17.22 54.76 -51.08
C THR A 184 17.17 53.34 -51.61
#